data_AF-A0A661ADJ9-F1
#
_entry.id   AF-A0A661ADJ9-F1
#
_cell.length_a   1.000
_cell.length_b   1.000
_cell.length_c   1.000
_cell.angle_alpha   90.00
_cell.angle_beta   90.00
_cell.angle_gamma   90.00
#
_symmetry.space_group_name_H-M   'P 1'
#
loop_
_entity.id
_entity.type
_entity.pdbx_description
1 polymer ?
#
loop_
_entity_poly.entity_id
_entity_poly.type
_entity_poly.pdbx_seq_one_letter_code
_entity_poly.pdbx_strand_id
1 'polypeptide(L)'
;MKTLVVVYSRTGNTLSVARRIAEYLEANLEVIDDKTNRKGVLGFLRSGYEAVRKRIPAIAEPKQDPGDYDLVIIGTPIWAGQMSSPVRAYLTRFNGHFKQVAFFATSGTGGHVKAFEEMAEISGAKLVATMELTMEQLKRGGDWDSIKSFIEKVSS
;
A
#
# COMPACT_ATOMS: atom_id res chain seq x y z
N MET A 1 -6.21 -5.75 -18.94
CA MET A 1 -6.52 -4.78 -17.87
C MET A 1 -5.25 -3.99 -17.59
N LYS A 2 -5.29 -2.66 -17.65
CA LYS A 2 -4.12 -1.83 -17.37
C LYS A 2 -4.02 -1.60 -15.85
N THR A 3 -2.94 -2.08 -15.23
CA THR A 3 -2.78 -2.09 -13.78
C THR A 3 -1.63 -1.19 -13.32
N LEU A 4 -1.85 -0.46 -12.24
CA LEU A 4 -0.82 0.31 -11.51
C LEU A 4 -0.64 -0.28 -10.12
N VAL A 5 0.60 -0.59 -9.74
CA VAL A 5 0.99 -0.93 -8.37
C VAL A 5 1.62 0.30 -7.74
N VAL A 6 0.99 0.85 -6.72
CA VAL A 6 1.49 1.99 -5.94
C VAL A 6 1.94 1.49 -4.59
N VAL A 7 3.11 1.90 -4.12
CA VAL A 7 3.61 1.47 -2.81
C VAL A 7 4.35 2.56 -2.07
N TYR A 8 4.14 2.64 -0.76
CA TYR A 8 5.09 3.26 0.13
C TYR A 8 5.88 2.20 0.89
N SER A 9 7.18 2.39 1.09
CA SER A 9 7.95 1.50 1.97
C SER A 9 9.10 2.23 2.66
N ARG A 10 9.13 2.17 4.00
CA ARG A 10 10.20 2.80 4.77
C ARG A 10 11.50 1.99 4.79
N THR A 11 11.38 0.66 4.84
CA THR A 11 12.52 -0.26 5.00
C THR A 11 12.63 -1.29 3.87
N GLY A 12 11.83 -1.16 2.80
CA GLY A 12 11.91 -2.00 1.61
C GLY A 12 11.02 -3.25 1.61
N ASN A 13 10.48 -3.70 2.75
CA ASN A 13 9.67 -4.93 2.81
C ASN A 13 8.42 -4.85 1.92
N THR A 14 7.64 -3.78 2.09
CA THR A 14 6.42 -3.53 1.28
C THR A 14 6.77 -3.35 -0.20
N LEU A 15 7.90 -2.70 -0.51
CA LEU A 15 8.38 -2.53 -1.88
C LEU A 15 8.77 -3.87 -2.52
N SER A 16 9.35 -4.80 -1.76
CA SER A 16 9.67 -6.14 -2.25
C SER A 16 8.41 -6.89 -2.70
N VAL A 17 7.32 -6.81 -1.92
CA VAL A 17 6.02 -7.39 -2.29
C VAL A 17 5.45 -6.71 -3.53
N ALA A 18 5.48 -5.36 -3.56
CA ALA A 18 5.00 -4.58 -4.70
C ALA A 18 5.69 -4.96 -6.02
N ARG A 19 7.02 -5.14 -5.99
CA ARG A 19 7.81 -5.54 -7.15
C ARG A 19 7.38 -6.89 -7.69
N ARG A 20 7.19 -7.88 -6.80
CA ARG A 20 6.73 -9.23 -7.19
C ARG A 20 5.35 -9.21 -7.84
N ILE A 21 4.42 -8.43 -7.27
CA ILE A 21 3.09 -8.24 -7.85
C ILE A 21 3.17 -7.57 -9.22
N ALA A 22 3.94 -6.48 -9.32
CA ALA A 22 4.08 -5.72 -10.56
C ALA A 22 4.73 -6.54 -11.67
N GLU A 23 5.78 -7.31 -11.35
CA GLU A 23 6.47 -8.20 -12.28
C GLU A 23 5.55 -9.29 -12.81
N TYR A 24 4.79 -9.96 -11.93
CA TYR A 24 3.89 -11.03 -12.36
C TYR A 24 2.71 -10.54 -13.20
N LEU A 25 2.22 -9.32 -12.92
CA LEU A 25 1.10 -8.71 -13.64
C LEU A 25 1.54 -7.88 -14.86
N GLU A 26 2.84 -7.77 -15.12
CA GLU A 26 3.42 -6.83 -16.10
C GLU A 26 2.87 -5.40 -15.92
N ALA A 27 2.69 -5.00 -14.65
CA ALA A 27 2.05 -3.76 -14.25
C ALA A 27 3.06 -2.63 -14.04
N ASN A 28 2.60 -1.38 -14.20
CA ASN A 28 3.41 -0.23 -13.84
C ASN A 28 3.61 -0.18 -12.33
N LEU A 29 4.82 0.15 -11.88
CA LEU A 29 5.16 0.29 -10.46
C LEU A 29 5.50 1.75 -10.14
N GLU A 30 4.82 2.31 -9.15
CA GLU A 30 5.10 3.63 -8.61
C GLU A 30 5.41 3.55 -7.10
N VAL A 31 6.49 4.20 -6.70
CA VAL A 31 6.87 4.33 -5.28
C VAL A 31 6.52 5.73 -4.80
N ILE A 32 5.71 5.82 -3.76
CA ILE A 32 5.35 7.08 -3.11
C ILE A 32 6.63 7.66 -2.46
N ASP A 33 7.07 8.80 -2.95
CA ASP A 33 8.20 9.55 -2.38
C ASP A 33 7.70 10.49 -1.28
N ASP A 34 8.05 10.17 -0.03
CA ASP A 34 7.71 10.98 1.13
C ASP A 34 8.78 12.03 1.41
N LYS A 35 8.36 13.30 1.45
CA LYS A 35 9.26 14.43 1.74
C LYS A 35 9.63 14.54 3.22
N THR A 36 9.04 13.72 4.08
CA THR A 36 9.30 13.68 5.52
C THR A 36 10.51 12.80 5.83
N ASN A 37 11.49 13.33 6.57
CA ASN A 37 12.57 12.49 7.11
C ASN A 37 12.03 11.55 8.19
N ARG A 38 12.02 10.24 7.89
CA ARG A 38 11.59 9.17 8.81
C ARG A 38 12.72 8.26 9.28
N LYS A 39 13.98 8.70 9.16
CA LYS A 39 15.15 7.92 9.59
C LYS A 39 15.26 7.91 11.13
N GLY A 40 15.79 6.81 11.66
CA GLY A 40 16.07 6.65 13.09
C GLY A 40 14.84 6.48 13.98
N VAL A 41 15.08 6.43 15.29
CA VAL A 41 14.06 6.18 16.33
C VAL A 41 13.01 7.29 16.36
N LEU A 42 13.42 8.55 16.25
CA LEU A 42 12.49 9.69 16.19
C LEU A 42 11.57 9.59 14.96
N GLY A 43 12.12 9.20 13.81
CA GLY A 43 11.33 8.94 12.60
C GLY A 43 10.34 7.79 12.77
N PHE A 44 10.73 6.73 13.48
CA PHE A 44 9.82 5.62 13.83
C PHE A 44 8.65 6.09 14.70
N LEU A 45 8.94 6.81 15.80
CA LEU A 45 7.91 7.34 16.71
C LEU A 45 6.98 8.33 15.99
N ARG A 46 7.54 9.24 15.20
CA ARG A 46 6.78 10.17 14.36
C ARG A 46 5.85 9.44 13.40
N SER A 47 6.32 8.35 12.80
CA SER A 47 5.52 7.55 11.85
C SER A 47 4.30 6.94 12.51
N GLY A 48 4.47 6.34 13.69
CA GLY A 48 3.35 5.83 14.48
C GLY A 48 2.38 6.94 14.89
N TYR A 49 2.91 8.06 15.39
CA TYR A 49 2.10 9.21 15.80
C TYR A 49 1.28 9.81 14.66
N GLU A 50 1.89 10.01 13.49
CA GLU A 50 1.20 10.52 12.30
C GLU A 50 0.10 9.58 11.81
N ALA A 51 0.34 8.26 11.84
CA ALA A 51 -0.63 7.26 11.44
C ALA A 51 -1.86 7.27 12.37
N VAL A 52 -1.65 7.29 13.69
CA VAL A 52 -2.73 7.37 14.70
C VAL A 52 -3.51 8.68 14.59
N ARG A 53 -2.81 9.80 14.36
CA ARG A 53 -3.43 11.13 14.18
C ARG A 53 -4.01 11.36 12.78
N LYS A 54 -3.99 10.34 11.90
CA LYS A 54 -4.46 10.42 10.50
C LYS A 54 -3.90 11.62 9.73
N ARG A 55 -2.65 12.00 9.99
CA ARG A 55 -2.00 13.14 9.34
C ARG A 55 -1.78 12.86 7.85
N ILE A 56 -1.89 13.92 7.05
CA ILE A 56 -1.65 13.92 5.60
C ILE A 56 -0.33 14.66 5.35
N PRO A 57 0.82 13.96 5.30
CA PRO A 57 2.12 14.58 5.01
C PRO A 57 2.20 14.97 3.53
N ALA A 58 3.14 15.87 3.22
CA ALA A 58 3.51 16.17 1.84
C ALA A 58 4.25 14.99 1.22
N ILE A 59 3.78 14.55 0.06
CA ILE A 59 4.44 13.59 -0.82
C ILE A 59 4.92 14.31 -2.09
N ALA A 60 5.92 13.77 -2.77
CA ALA A 60 6.29 14.24 -4.10
C ALA A 60 5.12 14.08 -5.07
N GLU A 61 5.18 14.82 -6.18
CA GLU A 61 4.24 14.63 -7.28
C GLU A 61 4.34 13.21 -7.84
N PRO A 62 3.22 12.45 -7.82
CA PRO A 62 3.14 11.16 -8.49
C PRO A 62 3.33 11.34 -10.00
N LYS A 63 3.99 10.38 -10.63
CA LYS A 63 4.27 10.38 -12.07
C LYS A 63 3.12 9.80 -12.88
N GLN A 64 2.29 8.99 -12.26
CA GLN A 64 1.15 8.31 -12.87
C GLN A 64 -0.16 8.89 -12.32
N ASP A 65 -1.16 9.08 -13.18
CA ASP A 65 -2.53 9.31 -12.73
C ASP A 65 -3.23 7.96 -12.54
N PRO A 66 -3.72 7.60 -11.34
CA PRO A 66 -4.46 6.35 -11.13
C PRO A 66 -5.74 6.23 -11.97
N GLY A 67 -6.32 7.34 -12.45
CA GLY A 67 -7.49 7.33 -13.33
C GLY A 67 -7.23 6.71 -14.71
N ASP A 68 -5.98 6.69 -15.15
CA ASP A 68 -5.54 6.08 -16.42
C ASP A 68 -5.45 4.55 -16.37
N TYR A 69 -5.81 3.94 -15.25
CA TYR A 69 -5.71 2.51 -14.98
C TYR A 69 -7.07 1.92 -14.67
N ASP A 70 -7.25 0.65 -14.98
CA ASP A 70 -8.48 -0.10 -14.70
C ASP A 70 -8.48 -0.63 -13.26
N LEU A 71 -7.29 -0.90 -12.73
CA LEU A 71 -7.03 -1.39 -11.38
C LEU A 71 -5.80 -0.68 -10.79
N VAL A 72 -5.93 -0.21 -9.56
CA VAL A 72 -4.82 0.31 -8.77
C VAL A 72 -4.61 -0.55 -7.52
N ILE A 73 -3.45 -1.19 -7.43
CA ILE A 73 -3.04 -2.00 -6.28
C ILE A 73 -2.19 -1.13 -5.35
N ILE A 74 -2.64 -0.88 -4.12
CA ILE A 74 -1.97 0.04 -3.19
C ILE A 74 -1.39 -0.71 -1.99
N GLY A 75 -0.07 -0.59 -1.83
CA GLY A 75 0.73 -1.21 -0.78
C GLY A 75 1.08 -0.29 0.37
N THR A 76 0.83 -0.71 1.60
CA THR A 76 1.19 0.06 2.82
C THR A 76 1.93 -0.78 3.87
N PRO A 77 2.97 -0.28 4.53
CA PRO A 77 3.35 -0.80 5.83
C PRO A 77 2.29 -0.42 6.85
N ILE A 78 1.97 -1.32 7.79
CA ILE A 78 1.12 -1.00 8.93
C ILE A 78 1.95 -0.32 10.02
N TRP A 79 1.51 0.86 10.45
CA TRP A 79 2.10 1.63 11.54
C TRP A 79 1.07 1.84 12.64
N ALA A 80 1.37 1.36 13.86
CA ALA A 80 0.47 1.46 15.01
C ALA A 80 -0.97 0.99 14.70
N GLY A 81 -1.11 -0.09 13.92
CA GLY A 81 -2.40 -0.66 13.52
C GLY A 81 -3.12 0.06 12.39
N GLN A 82 -2.50 1.07 11.78
CA GLN A 82 -3.09 1.90 10.72
C GLN A 82 -2.26 1.84 9.42
N MET A 83 -2.85 2.28 8.30
CA MET A 83 -2.07 2.55 7.09
C MET A 83 -0.99 3.60 7.36
N SER A 84 0.06 3.60 6.56
CA SER A 84 1.11 4.61 6.64
C SER A 84 0.58 5.98 6.19
N SER A 85 1.07 7.04 6.83
CA SER A 85 0.63 8.41 6.50
C SER A 85 0.91 8.83 5.05
N PRO A 86 1.99 8.39 4.36
CA PRO A 86 2.18 8.68 2.94
C PRO A 86 1.14 8.02 2.03
N VAL A 87 0.70 6.80 2.35
CA VAL A 87 -0.37 6.12 1.61
C VAL A 87 -1.70 6.84 1.80
N ARG A 88 -1.99 7.31 3.02
CA ARG A 88 -3.15 8.16 3.28
C ARG A 88 -3.12 9.44 2.43
N ALA A 89 -1.96 10.08 2.32
CA ALA A 89 -1.80 11.27 1.50
C ALA A 89 -2.05 10.98 0.01
N TYR A 90 -1.53 9.86 -0.50
CA TYR A 90 -1.78 9.43 -1.88
C TYR A 90 -3.26 9.15 -2.14
N LEU A 91 -3.92 8.37 -1.27
CA LEU A 91 -5.35 8.05 -1.38
C LEU A 91 -6.20 9.33 -1.34
N THR A 92 -5.88 10.26 -0.45
CA THR A 92 -6.61 11.52 -0.32
C THR A 92 -6.42 12.41 -1.54
N ARG A 93 -5.20 12.47 -2.09
CA ARG A 93 -4.87 13.28 -3.28
C ARG A 93 -5.68 12.84 -4.51
N PHE A 94 -5.91 11.54 -4.66
CA PHE A 94 -6.60 10.96 -5.81
C PHE A 94 -7.99 10.42 -5.47
N ASN A 95 -8.60 10.92 -4.39
CA ASN A 95 -9.97 10.54 -4.06
C ASN A 95 -10.91 10.80 -5.25
N GLY A 96 -11.70 9.80 -5.62
CA GLY A 96 -12.60 9.86 -6.78
C GLY A 96 -11.95 9.62 -8.15
N HIS A 97 -10.62 9.44 -8.24
CA HIS A 97 -9.94 9.10 -9.50
C HIS A 97 -9.89 7.58 -9.75
N PHE A 98 -10.03 6.77 -8.70
CA PHE A 98 -9.87 5.32 -8.79
C PHE A 98 -11.11 4.65 -9.39
N LYS A 99 -10.91 3.78 -10.40
CA LYS A 99 -11.97 2.92 -10.92
C LYS A 99 -12.20 1.70 -10.03
N GLN A 100 -11.13 0.93 -9.81
CA GLN A 100 -11.10 -0.23 -8.93
C GLN A 100 -9.79 -0.24 -8.14
N VAL A 101 -9.85 -0.75 -6.91
CA VAL A 101 -8.71 -0.82 -6.02
C VAL A 101 -8.52 -2.21 -5.45
N ALA A 102 -7.27 -2.59 -5.20
CA ALA A 102 -6.93 -3.70 -4.34
C ALA A 102 -5.82 -3.24 -3.38
N PHE A 103 -5.79 -3.81 -2.18
CA PHE A 103 -4.85 -3.35 -1.16
C PHE A 103 -3.98 -4.50 -0.69
N PHE A 104 -2.72 -4.19 -0.39
CA PHE A 104 -1.91 -5.09 0.40
C PHE A 104 -1.17 -4.36 1.50
N ALA A 105 -0.89 -5.07 2.58
CA ALA A 105 -0.15 -4.51 3.68
C ALA A 105 0.96 -5.44 4.15
N THR A 106 2.03 -4.84 4.66
CA THR A 106 3.06 -5.57 5.42
C THR A 106 3.04 -5.12 6.87
N SER A 107 3.00 -6.05 7.81
CA SER A 107 2.88 -5.74 9.24
C SER A 107 3.77 -6.61 10.11
N GLY A 108 3.90 -6.25 11.39
CA GLY A 108 4.63 -7.08 12.36
C GLY A 108 3.86 -8.33 12.76
N THR A 109 2.55 -8.18 13.01
CA THR A 109 1.74 -9.18 13.73
C THR A 109 0.51 -9.67 12.96
N GLY A 110 0.15 -9.06 11.83
CA GLY A 110 -1.09 -9.38 11.12
C GLY A 110 -2.36 -8.83 11.80
N GLY A 111 -3.50 -9.02 11.14
CA GLY A 111 -4.83 -8.79 11.72
C GLY A 111 -5.32 -7.35 11.62
N HIS A 112 -4.84 -6.59 10.64
CA HIS A 112 -5.11 -5.15 10.53
C HIS A 112 -6.22 -4.82 9.54
N VAL A 113 -7.35 -5.54 9.62
CA VAL A 113 -8.54 -5.38 8.74
C VAL A 113 -9.03 -3.92 8.68
N LYS A 114 -9.06 -3.24 9.83
CA LYS A 114 -9.49 -1.84 9.95
C LYS A 114 -8.68 -0.87 9.09
N ALA A 115 -7.40 -1.18 8.81
CA ALA A 115 -6.59 -0.35 7.93
C ALA A 115 -7.10 -0.44 6.49
N PHE A 116 -7.50 -1.62 6.01
CA PHE A 116 -8.07 -1.79 4.68
C PHE A 116 -9.46 -1.17 4.55
N GLU A 117 -10.29 -1.28 5.58
CA GLU A 117 -11.61 -0.61 5.63
C GLU A 117 -11.44 0.91 5.46
N GLU A 118 -10.51 1.51 6.18
CA GLU A 118 -10.23 2.94 6.07
C GLU A 118 -9.65 3.31 4.69
N MET A 119 -8.76 2.48 4.12
CA MET A 119 -8.25 2.71 2.76
C MET A 119 -9.38 2.65 1.73
N ALA A 120 -10.32 1.73 1.87
CA ALA A 120 -11.48 1.60 0.99
C ALA A 120 -12.37 2.83 1.09
N GLU A 121 -12.66 3.28 2.32
CA GLU A 121 -13.45 4.49 2.60
C GLU A 121 -12.83 5.73 1.93
N ILE A 122 -11.53 5.96 2.10
CA ILE A 122 -10.86 7.13 1.50
C ILE A 122 -10.82 7.02 -0.03
N SER A 123 -10.65 5.80 -0.58
CA SER A 123 -10.58 5.63 -2.04
C SER A 123 -11.91 5.87 -2.74
N GLY A 124 -13.04 5.60 -2.06
CA GLY A 124 -14.38 5.68 -2.62
C GLY A 124 -14.64 4.71 -3.78
N ALA A 125 -13.74 3.77 -4.05
CA ALA A 125 -13.77 2.91 -5.23
C ALA A 125 -14.13 1.46 -4.90
N LYS A 126 -14.46 0.68 -5.94
CA LYS A 126 -14.76 -0.75 -5.79
C LYS A 126 -13.50 -1.51 -5.31
N LEU A 127 -13.58 -2.10 -4.13
CA LEU A 127 -12.54 -2.96 -3.57
C LEU A 127 -12.64 -4.37 -4.17
N VAL A 128 -11.55 -4.81 -4.81
CA VAL A 128 -11.47 -6.11 -5.49
C VAL A 128 -10.86 -7.18 -4.58
N ALA A 129 -9.75 -6.86 -3.90
CA ALA A 129 -9.08 -7.79 -3.00
C ALA A 129 -8.24 -7.07 -1.94
N THR A 130 -7.98 -7.77 -0.83
CA THR A 130 -7.03 -7.35 0.21
C THR A 130 -6.09 -8.50 0.58
N MET A 131 -4.83 -8.19 0.89
CA MET A 131 -3.85 -9.16 1.38
C MET A 131 -2.99 -8.54 2.50
N GLU A 132 -2.72 -9.29 3.55
CA GLU A 132 -1.77 -8.89 4.58
C GLU A 132 -0.65 -9.92 4.71
N LEU A 133 0.60 -9.43 4.77
CA LEU A 133 1.80 -10.25 4.96
C LEU A 133 2.54 -9.80 6.22
N THR A 134 2.80 -10.73 7.12
CA THR A 134 3.63 -10.48 8.30
C THR A 134 5.12 -10.50 7.93
N MET A 135 5.94 -9.82 8.73
CA MET A 135 7.40 -9.88 8.58
C MET A 135 7.95 -11.31 8.72
N GLU A 136 7.27 -12.16 9.49
CA GLU A 136 7.63 -13.58 9.63
C GLU A 136 7.41 -14.35 8.32
N GLN A 137 6.26 -14.16 7.66
CA GLN A 137 5.98 -14.77 6.35
C GLN A 137 6.99 -14.33 5.29
N LEU A 138 7.31 -13.03 5.24
CA LEU A 138 8.30 -12.49 4.31
C LEU A 138 9.70 -13.08 4.52
N LYS A 139 10.12 -13.25 5.78
CA LYS A 139 11.44 -13.81 6.11
C LYS A 139 11.57 -15.30 5.80
N ARG A 140 10.49 -16.06 5.98
CA ARG A 140 10.46 -17.50 5.71
C ARG A 140 10.28 -17.84 4.23
N GLY A 141 10.06 -16.85 3.37
CA GLY A 141 9.77 -17.06 1.95
C GLY A 141 8.40 -17.70 1.69
N GLY A 142 7.53 -17.75 2.71
CA GLY A 142 6.17 -18.29 2.62
C GLY A 142 5.15 -17.26 2.13
N ASP A 143 5.61 -16.16 1.53
CA ASP A 143 4.75 -15.08 1.06
C ASP A 143 4.23 -15.30 -0.36
N TRP A 144 4.88 -16.16 -1.15
CA TRP A 144 4.52 -16.34 -2.56
C TRP A 144 3.12 -16.93 -2.78
N ASP A 145 2.70 -17.93 -2.00
CA ASP A 145 1.36 -18.50 -2.14
C ASP A 145 0.26 -17.47 -1.85
N SER A 146 0.50 -16.60 -0.86
CA SER A 146 -0.40 -15.50 -0.53
C SER A 146 -0.45 -14.45 -1.64
N ILE A 147 0.72 -14.08 -2.19
CA ILE A 147 0.83 -13.15 -3.33
C ILE A 147 0.10 -13.72 -4.55
N LYS A 148 0.31 -15.00 -4.87
CA LYS A 148 -0.34 -15.66 -6.01
C LYS A 148 -1.86 -15.70 -5.86
N SER A 149 -2.36 -16.10 -4.68
CA SER A 149 -3.80 -16.09 -4.41
C SER A 149 -4.39 -14.68 -4.49
N PHE A 150 -3.65 -13.66 -4.07
CA PHE A 150 -4.05 -12.26 -4.22
C PHE A 150 -4.11 -11.85 -5.69
N ILE A 151 -3.09 -12.20 -6.49
CA ILE A 151 -3.03 -11.92 -7.93
C ILE A 151 -4.20 -12.58 -8.68
N GLU A 152 -4.51 -13.83 -8.36
CA GLU A 152 -5.64 -14.55 -8.95
C GLU A 152 -6.97 -13.82 -8.70
N LYS A 153 -7.20 -13.33 -7.47
CA LYS A 153 -8.41 -12.57 -7.11
C LYS A 153 -8.53 -11.21 -7.79
N VAL A 154 -7.41 -10.55 -8.10
CA VAL A 154 -7.47 -9.25 -8.80
C VAL A 154 -7.56 -9.41 -10.32
N SER A 155 -7.26 -10.60 -10.84
CA SER A 155 -7.28 -10.90 -12.28
C SER A 155 -8.57 -11.60 -12.73
N SER A 156 -9.39 -12.06 -11.79
CA SER A 156 -10.72 -12.65 -12.01
C SER A 156 -11.79 -11.61 -12.25
#